data_AF-A0A8J2R9S9-F1
#
_entry.id   AF-A0A8J2R9S9-F1
#
_cell.length_a   1.000
_cell.length_b   1.000
_cell.length_c   1.000
_cell.angle_alpha   90.00
_cell.angle_beta   90.00
_cell.angle_gamma   90.00
#
_symmetry.space_group_name_H-M   'P 1'
#
loop_
_entity.id
_entity.type
_entity.pdbx_description
1 polymer ?
#
loop_
_entity_poly.entity_id
_entity_poly.type
_entity_poly.pdbx_seq_one_letter_code
_entity_poly.pdbx_strand_id
1 'polypeptide(L)'
;MHNRKSLNQYAYPQQITIFTDGAMRCYTCTSTEKGSQCETNPSTLPHGILDSCPREACTIVRVEEWPSQRVKSFYRGCDGRTKVFERNNCQIEKDERTCFTACVGDLCNRGNGLVDHIVHSGSTGSDGGSMVTTAVLLVFSTIIRWCLALA
;
A
#
# COMPACT_ATOMS: atom_id res chain seq x y z
N MET A 1 -24.45 36.11 -40.34
CA MET A 1 -24.12 34.69 -40.56
C MET A 1 -22.61 34.52 -40.48
N HIS A 2 -22.07 34.10 -39.33
CA HIS A 2 -20.64 33.85 -39.16
C HIS A 2 -20.41 32.36 -38.89
N ASN A 3 -19.65 31.77 -39.81
CA ASN A 3 -19.29 30.37 -39.92
C ASN A 3 -18.13 30.07 -38.93
N ARG A 4 -18.36 29.23 -37.92
CA ARG A 4 -17.27 28.71 -37.07
C ARG A 4 -16.90 27.30 -37.52
N LYS A 5 -15.66 27.22 -38.01
CA LYS A 5 -14.96 26.00 -38.40
C LYS A 5 -14.83 25.03 -37.22
N SER A 6 -15.07 23.77 -37.57
CA SER A 6 -14.72 22.54 -36.86
C SER A 6 -13.31 22.58 -36.25
N LEU A 7 -13.18 22.16 -35.00
CA LEU A 7 -11.92 21.72 -34.41
C LEU A 7 -12.09 20.32 -33.84
N ASN A 8 -11.26 19.44 -34.39
CA ASN A 8 -11.13 18.00 -34.19
C ASN A 8 -11.37 17.50 -32.77
N GLN A 9 -12.25 16.51 -32.72
CA GLN A 9 -12.52 15.64 -31.60
C GLN A 9 -11.52 14.47 -31.60
N TYR A 10 -10.39 14.65 -30.93
CA TYR A 10 -9.59 13.52 -30.44
C TYR A 10 -10.10 13.18 -29.04
N ALA A 11 -11.21 12.44 -29.00
CA ALA A 11 -11.78 11.91 -27.77
C ALA A 11 -10.97 10.68 -27.33
N TYR A 12 -10.08 10.86 -26.36
CA TYR A 12 -9.71 9.77 -25.46
C TYR A 12 -10.82 9.63 -24.41
N PRO A 13 -11.31 8.42 -24.09
CA PRO A 13 -12.28 8.25 -23.02
C PRO A 13 -11.53 8.32 -21.68
N GLN A 14 -11.23 9.53 -21.22
CA GLN A 14 -10.99 9.74 -19.80
C GLN A 14 -12.37 9.64 -19.16
N GLN A 15 -12.69 8.46 -18.62
CA GLN A 15 -13.87 8.22 -17.81
C GLN A 15 -13.75 9.11 -16.56
N ILE A 16 -14.18 10.36 -16.66
CA ILE A 16 -14.33 11.26 -15.53
C ILE A 16 -15.52 10.71 -14.75
N THR A 17 -15.26 9.78 -13.83
CA THR A 17 -16.15 9.52 -12.71
C THR A 17 -16.20 10.80 -11.90
N ILE A 18 -17.21 11.62 -12.16
CA ILE A 18 -17.61 12.70 -11.27
C ILE A 18 -18.01 12.01 -9.96
N PHE A 19 -17.11 12.02 -8.97
CA PHE A 19 -17.44 11.59 -7.61
C PHE A 19 -18.53 12.54 -7.12
N THR A 20 -19.76 12.05 -7.09
CA THR A 20 -20.89 12.71 -6.47
C THR A 20 -20.59 12.87 -4.99
N ASP A 21 -20.28 14.09 -4.56
CA ASP A 21 -20.43 14.63 -3.20
C ASP A 21 -20.05 13.68 -2.03
N GLY A 22 -18.96 12.94 -2.19
CA GLY A 22 -18.43 12.02 -1.19
C GLY A 22 -16.93 12.25 -1.10
N ALA A 23 -16.50 13.01 -0.10
CA ALA A 23 -15.08 13.18 0.16
C ALA A 23 -14.43 11.80 0.31
N MET A 24 -13.35 11.56 -0.44
CA MET A 24 -12.57 10.32 -0.33
C MET A 24 -12.11 10.13 1.12
N ARG A 25 -12.13 8.91 1.62
CA ARG A 25 -11.60 8.62 2.96
C ARG A 25 -10.17 8.12 2.86
N CYS A 26 -9.37 8.42 3.86
CA CYS A 26 -7.99 7.93 3.96
C CYS A 26 -7.77 7.34 5.34
N TYR A 27 -6.92 6.33 5.45
CA TYR A 27 -6.38 5.97 6.76
C TYR A 27 -5.54 7.13 7.30
N THR A 28 -5.65 7.39 8.60
CA THR A 28 -4.92 8.42 9.32
C THR A 28 -4.34 7.85 10.61
N CYS A 29 -3.04 8.00 10.80
CA CYS A 29 -2.36 7.57 12.02
C CYS A 29 -0.91 8.05 12.00
N THR A 30 -0.29 8.05 13.17
CA THR A 30 1.16 8.23 13.35
C THR A 30 1.64 7.21 14.34
N SER A 31 2.82 6.64 14.10
CA SER A 31 3.46 5.71 15.02
C SER A 31 4.97 5.82 14.93
N THR A 32 5.64 5.63 16.06
CA THR A 32 7.09 5.38 16.18
C THR A 32 7.38 3.95 16.66
N GLU A 33 6.34 3.15 16.87
CA GLU A 33 6.42 1.78 17.33
C GLU A 33 6.53 0.81 16.13
N LYS A 34 7.54 -0.05 16.17
CA LYS A 34 7.76 -1.10 15.18
C LYS A 34 6.55 -2.04 15.13
N GLY A 35 6.00 -2.28 13.94
CA GLY A 35 4.90 -3.23 13.76
C GLY A 35 3.56 -2.75 14.31
N SER A 36 3.44 -1.45 14.63
CA SER A 36 2.18 -0.86 15.07
C SER A 36 1.03 -1.13 14.10
N GLN A 37 -0.21 -1.03 14.60
CA GLN A 37 -1.41 -1.13 13.76
C GLN A 37 -1.43 -0.06 12.66
N CYS A 38 -0.78 1.08 12.88
CA CYS A 38 -0.63 2.11 11.83
C CYS A 38 0.16 1.56 10.63
N GLU A 39 1.21 0.78 10.86
CA GLU A 39 1.98 0.14 9.78
C GLU A 39 1.21 -1.04 9.17
N THR A 40 0.65 -1.93 10.00
CA THR A 40 0.25 -3.28 9.56
C THR A 40 -1.25 -3.44 9.29
N ASN A 41 -2.11 -2.76 10.05
CA ASN A 41 -3.56 -2.93 9.97
C ASN A 41 -4.31 -1.64 10.40
N PRO A 42 -4.22 -0.56 9.60
CA PRO A 42 -4.77 0.74 9.97
C PRO A 42 -6.31 0.73 10.10
N SER A 43 -6.99 -0.24 9.48
CA SER A 43 -8.44 -0.44 9.61
C SER A 43 -8.91 -0.81 11.03
N THR A 44 -8.00 -1.25 11.89
CA THR A 44 -8.34 -1.60 13.29
C THR A 44 -8.14 -0.46 14.26
N LEU A 45 -7.56 0.66 13.82
CA LEU A 45 -7.30 1.81 14.68
C LEU A 45 -8.59 2.55 15.00
N PRO A 46 -8.91 2.80 16.28
CA PRO A 46 -9.97 3.74 16.66
C PRO A 46 -9.66 5.11 16.08
N HIS A 47 -10.63 5.72 15.39
CA HIS A 47 -10.45 7.00 14.69
C HIS A 47 -9.34 6.97 13.62
N GLY A 48 -8.98 5.79 13.11
CA GLY A 48 -7.95 5.59 12.10
C GLY A 48 -8.38 5.93 10.67
N ILE A 49 -9.59 6.46 10.49
CA ILE A 49 -10.15 6.86 9.20
C ILE A 49 -10.44 8.36 9.24
N LEU A 50 -9.94 9.07 8.24
CA LEU A 50 -10.30 10.44 7.95
C LEU A 50 -11.46 10.42 6.95
N ASP A 51 -12.67 10.76 7.43
CA ASP A 51 -13.90 10.68 6.63
C ASP A 51 -14.03 11.74 5.54
N SER A 52 -13.19 12.77 5.58
CA SER A 52 -13.14 13.79 4.55
C SER A 52 -11.70 14.16 4.22
N CYS A 53 -11.23 13.64 3.09
CA CYS A 53 -10.04 14.12 2.41
C CYS A 53 -10.49 15.01 1.25
N PRO A 54 -10.62 16.34 1.45
CA PRO A 54 -11.09 17.30 0.43
C PRO A 54 -10.08 17.51 -0.71
N ARG A 55 -9.06 16.67 -0.75
CA ARG A 55 -7.73 16.97 -1.25
C ARG A 55 -7.13 15.68 -1.80
N GLU A 56 -7.63 15.33 -2.99
CA GLU A 56 -7.20 14.43 -4.08
C GLU A 56 -6.32 13.17 -3.82
N ALA A 57 -5.55 13.03 -2.74
CA ALA A 57 -4.72 11.85 -2.50
C ALA A 57 -4.58 11.45 -1.03
N CYS A 58 -4.65 10.15 -0.79
CA CYS A 58 -4.21 9.55 0.46
C CYS A 58 -2.68 9.35 0.42
N THR A 59 -2.03 9.49 1.56
CA THR A 59 -0.57 9.47 1.69
C THR A 59 -0.10 8.49 2.76
N ILE A 60 1.14 8.02 2.59
CA ILE A 60 1.94 7.28 3.55
C ILE A 60 3.34 7.88 3.57
N VAL A 61 3.89 8.10 4.76
CA VAL A 61 5.32 8.37 4.96
C VAL A 61 5.89 7.29 5.87
N ARG A 62 6.86 6.54 5.36
CA ARG A 62 7.56 5.48 6.09
C ARG A 62 9.02 5.91 6.24
N VAL A 63 9.50 5.98 7.48
CA VAL A 63 10.92 6.17 7.77
C VAL A 63 11.45 4.90 8.41
N GLU A 64 12.55 4.39 7.89
CA GLU A 64 13.21 3.21 8.41
C GLU A 64 14.72 3.42 8.51
N GLU A 65 15.32 2.69 9.44
CA GLU A 65 16.77 2.59 9.56
C GLU A 65 17.32 1.78 8.37
N TRP A 66 18.35 2.30 7.72
CA TRP A 66 18.98 1.68 6.56
C TRP A 66 20.41 1.24 6.92
N PRO A 67 20.81 -0.02 6.62
CA PRO A 67 20.13 -1.02 5.78
C PRO A 67 19.28 -2.05 6.54
N SER A 68 19.06 -1.89 7.86
CA SER A 68 18.32 -2.88 8.66
C SER A 68 16.83 -2.96 8.31
N GLN A 69 16.31 -1.97 7.60
CA GLN A 69 14.91 -1.79 7.19
C GLN A 69 13.94 -1.75 8.38
N ARG A 70 14.46 -1.44 9.57
CA ARG A 70 13.64 -1.33 10.78
C ARG A 70 12.87 -0.02 10.72
N VAL A 71 11.54 -0.11 10.67
CA VAL A 71 10.66 1.07 10.73
C VAL A 71 10.92 1.85 12.02
N LYS A 72 11.23 3.14 11.85
CA LYS A 72 11.41 4.13 12.93
C LYS A 72 10.15 4.96 13.11
N SER A 73 9.48 5.30 12.01
CA SER A 73 8.20 5.98 12.06
C SER A 73 7.33 5.65 10.85
N PHE A 74 6.02 5.75 11.07
CA PHE A 74 5.00 5.50 10.08
C PHE A 74 3.89 6.53 10.23
N TYR A 75 3.53 7.16 9.12
CA TYR A 75 2.47 8.15 9.05
C TYR A 75 1.52 7.82 7.90
N ARG A 76 0.22 7.99 8.12
CA ARG A 76 -0.83 7.96 7.10
C ARG A 76 -1.64 9.23 7.18
N GLY A 77 -2.08 9.75 6.03
CA GLY A 77 -2.98 10.89 6.01
C GLY A 77 -3.47 11.25 4.61
N CYS A 78 -3.79 12.52 4.44
CA CYS A 78 -4.36 13.12 3.23
C CYS A 78 -3.52 14.35 2.82
N ASP A 79 -3.20 14.50 1.53
CA ASP A 79 -2.49 15.67 1.01
C ASP A 79 -3.10 16.10 -0.33
N GLY A 80 -3.43 17.40 -0.46
CA GLY A 80 -4.05 17.95 -1.67
C GLY A 80 -3.17 18.95 -2.38
N ARG A 81 -1.86 18.79 -2.28
CA ARG A 81 -0.93 19.47 -3.18
C ARG A 81 -0.97 18.80 -4.55
N THR A 82 -0.96 19.59 -5.61
CA THR A 82 -1.07 19.16 -7.03
C THR A 82 0.08 18.28 -7.54
N LYS A 83 1.13 18.06 -6.74
CA LYS A 83 2.35 17.31 -7.09
C LYS A 83 2.63 16.17 -6.13
N VAL A 84 1.61 15.70 -5.41
CA VAL A 84 1.77 14.67 -4.38
C VAL A 84 2.40 13.38 -4.96
N PHE A 85 2.05 13.00 -6.18
CA PHE A 85 2.54 11.79 -6.87
C PHE A 85 3.99 11.89 -7.33
N GLU A 86 4.53 13.09 -7.56
CA GLU A 86 5.94 13.29 -7.93
C GLU A 86 6.88 12.83 -6.79
N ARG A 87 6.36 12.73 -5.57
CA ARG A 87 7.08 12.25 -4.39
C ARG A 87 7.00 10.75 -4.18
N ASN A 88 6.37 9.97 -5.06
CA ASN A 88 6.28 8.51 -4.95
C ASN A 88 7.65 7.85 -5.19
N ASN A 89 8.56 8.01 -4.23
CA ASN A 89 9.90 7.47 -4.23
C ASN A 89 10.39 7.23 -2.79
N CYS A 90 11.45 6.45 -2.69
CA CYS A 90 12.24 6.33 -1.47
C CYS A 90 13.56 7.07 -1.65
N GLN A 91 13.96 7.82 -0.63
CA GLN A 91 15.24 8.52 -0.56
C GLN A 91 16.03 7.98 0.62
N ILE A 92 17.32 7.76 0.41
CA ILE A 92 18.24 7.29 1.45
C ILE A 92 19.15 8.46 1.80
N GLU A 93 19.14 8.84 3.06
CA GLU A 93 20.03 9.84 3.62
C GLU A 93 20.71 9.25 4.86
N LYS A 94 22.05 9.14 4.82
CA LYS A 94 22.86 8.56 5.90
C LYS A 94 22.39 7.13 6.25
N ASP A 95 21.84 6.96 7.46
CA ASP A 95 21.35 5.73 8.07
C ASP A 95 19.82 5.61 8.03
N GLU A 96 19.14 6.43 7.21
CA GLU A 96 17.68 6.42 7.10
C GLU A 96 17.21 6.31 5.64
N ARG A 97 16.17 5.50 5.41
CA ARG A 97 15.40 5.49 4.18
C ARG A 97 14.01 6.05 4.46
N THR A 98 13.65 7.13 3.77
CA THR A 98 12.32 7.74 3.82
C THR A 98 11.59 7.43 2.52
N CYS A 99 10.47 6.72 2.62
CA CYS A 99 9.59 6.43 1.50
C CYS A 99 8.31 7.26 1.62
N PHE A 100 7.98 7.98 0.55
CA PHE A 100 6.72 8.68 0.41
C PHE A 100 5.87 7.93 -0.64
N THR A 101 4.59 7.73 -0.31
CA THR A 101 3.63 7.08 -1.21
C THR A 101 2.32 7.84 -1.19
N ALA A 102 1.75 8.08 -2.37
CA ALA A 102 0.44 8.67 -2.57
C ALA A 102 -0.40 7.85 -3.56
N CYS A 103 -1.69 7.80 -3.31
CA CYS A 103 -2.68 7.10 -4.13
C CYS A 103 -4.01 7.88 -4.18
N VAL A 104 -4.80 7.64 -5.22
CA VAL A 104 -6.18 8.12 -5.35
C VAL A 104 -7.12 6.94 -5.17
N GLY A 105 -8.16 7.11 -4.37
CA GLY A 105 -9.19 6.11 -4.11
C GLY A 105 -9.53 6.01 -2.63
N ASP A 106 -10.77 5.61 -2.34
CA ASP A 106 -11.24 5.43 -0.98
C ASP A 106 -10.37 4.41 -0.23
N LEU A 107 -9.81 4.82 0.91
CA LEU A 107 -8.94 4.03 1.78
C LEU A 107 -7.75 3.37 1.05
N CYS A 108 -7.28 3.96 -0.05
CA CYS A 108 -6.24 3.36 -0.90
C CYS A 108 -4.88 3.27 -0.20
N ASN A 109 -4.64 4.08 0.83
CA ASN A 109 -3.40 4.09 1.60
C ASN A 109 -3.38 2.97 2.65
N ARG A 110 -3.71 1.72 2.28
CA ARG A 110 -3.64 0.55 3.17
C ARG A 110 -2.26 -0.10 3.21
N GLY A 111 -1.47 0.07 2.15
CA GLY A 111 -0.17 -0.59 1.96
C GLY A 111 0.88 -0.21 3.02
N ASN A 112 2.08 -0.78 2.91
CA ASN A 112 3.17 -0.61 3.87
C ASN A 112 4.07 0.62 3.60
N GLY A 113 3.71 1.49 2.65
CA GLY A 113 4.46 2.71 2.33
C GLY A 113 5.73 2.49 1.50
N LEU A 114 5.93 1.28 0.95
CA LEU A 114 6.96 1.02 -0.04
C LEU A 114 6.35 1.15 -1.44
N VAL A 115 7.05 1.86 -2.32
CA VAL A 115 6.56 2.24 -3.67
C VAL A 115 6.32 1.01 -4.56
N ASP A 116 6.99 -0.10 -4.28
CA ASP A 116 6.82 -1.38 -5.00
C ASP A 116 5.47 -2.07 -4.71
N HIS A 117 4.70 -1.58 -3.73
CA HIS A 117 3.44 -2.18 -3.29
C HIS A 117 2.21 -1.26 -3.45
N ILE A 118 2.24 -0.29 -4.36
CA ILE A 118 1.03 0.50 -4.69
C ILE A 118 0.05 -0.41 -5.44
N VAL A 119 -0.80 -1.10 -4.68
CA VAL A 119 -1.95 -1.84 -5.17
C VAL A 119 -2.87 -0.83 -5.85
N HIS A 120 -2.97 -0.90 -7.18
CA HIS A 120 -4.04 -0.22 -7.90
C HIS A 120 -5.35 -0.78 -7.34
N SER A 121 -6.08 0.04 -6.60
CA SER A 121 -7.37 -0.34 -6.01
C SER A 121 -8.37 -0.48 -7.14
N GLY A 122 -8.47 -1.69 -7.66
CA GLY A 122 -9.29 -2.04 -8.82
C GLY A 122 -9.40 -3.54 -9.01
N SER A 123 -9.56 -4.34 -7.95
CA SER A 123 -10.07 -5.70 -8.06
C SER A 123 -10.60 -6.19 -6.70
N THR A 124 -11.82 -6.70 -6.71
CA THR A 124 -12.50 -7.48 -5.67
C THR A 124 -11.58 -8.51 -5.01
N GLY A 125 -11.71 -8.64 -3.69
CA GLY A 125 -10.75 -9.33 -2.84
C GLY A 125 -10.59 -10.83 -3.06
N SER A 126 -9.53 -11.37 -2.46
CA SER A 126 -9.49 -12.70 -1.86
C SER A 126 -8.29 -12.79 -0.93
N ASP A 127 -8.57 -13.27 0.27
CA ASP A 127 -7.61 -13.74 1.25
C ASP A 127 -6.66 -14.79 0.67
N GLY A 128 -5.48 -14.90 1.28
CA GLY A 128 -4.85 -16.21 1.44
C GLY A 128 -3.41 -16.34 0.94
N GLY A 129 -2.51 -16.58 1.90
CA GLY A 129 -1.50 -17.61 1.74
C GLY A 129 -0.21 -17.22 1.04
N SER A 130 0.73 -16.70 1.83
CA SER A 130 2.14 -16.96 1.59
C SER A 130 2.38 -18.48 1.69
N MET A 131 2.55 -19.14 0.55
CA MET A 131 3.08 -20.50 0.46
C MET A 131 4.40 -20.40 -0.31
N VAL A 132 5.48 -20.18 0.44
CA VAL A 132 6.83 -20.44 -0.05
C VAL A 132 6.98 -21.96 -0.07
N THR A 133 6.73 -22.58 -1.22
CA THR A 133 6.93 -24.02 -1.41
C THR A 133 8.43 -24.30 -1.57
N THR A 134 9.16 -24.34 -0.45
CA THR A 134 10.51 -24.91 -0.44
C THR A 134 10.38 -26.41 -0.59
N ALA A 135 10.78 -26.93 -1.76
CA ALA A 135 10.96 -28.35 -2.00
C ALA A 135 12.03 -28.89 -1.04
N VAL A 136 11.60 -29.50 0.07
CA VAL A 136 12.48 -30.24 0.96
C VAL A 136 12.83 -31.56 0.29
N LEU A 137 14.09 -31.67 -0.15
CA LEU A 137 14.72 -32.89 -0.62
C LEU A 137 14.61 -33.98 0.46
N LEU A 138 13.78 -35.00 0.23
CA LEU A 138 13.75 -36.21 1.05
C LEU A 138 14.94 -37.10 0.66
N VAL A 139 16.04 -36.99 1.40
CA VAL A 139 17.10 -38.00 1.42
C VAL A 139 17.52 -38.23 2.86
N PHE A 140 16.85 -39.11 3.60
CA PHE A 140 17.37 -39.84 4.78
C PHE A 140 16.38 -40.99 5.09
N SER A 141 16.70 -42.22 4.68
CA SER A 141 17.41 -43.24 5.46
C SER A 141 16.43 -44.28 6.03
N THR A 142 16.21 -45.36 5.28
CA THR A 142 15.58 -46.60 5.75
C THR A 142 16.51 -47.32 6.73
N ILE A 143 16.59 -46.82 7.96
CA ILE A 143 17.17 -47.53 9.09
C ILE A 143 16.22 -47.27 10.25
N ILE A 144 15.23 -48.14 10.40
CA ILE A 144 14.60 -48.62 11.66
C ILE A 144 13.53 -49.61 11.17
N ARG A 145 13.96 -50.86 10.95
CA ARG A 145 13.07 -52.01 10.78
C ARG A 145 13.52 -53.10 11.74
N TRP A 146 13.68 -52.70 13.00
CA TRP A 146 13.91 -53.56 14.16
C TRP A 146 12.97 -53.03 15.25
N CYS A 147 12.31 -53.94 15.96
CA CYS A 147 11.21 -53.72 16.93
C CYS A 147 9.80 -53.68 16.30
N LEU A 148 9.28 -54.85 15.92
CA LEU A 148 8.02 -55.40 16.47
C LEU A 148 7.73 -56.75 15.77
N ALA A 149 8.29 -57.83 16.31
CA ALA A 149 7.83 -59.20 16.05
C ALA A 149 8.19 -60.05 17.28
N LEU A 150 7.48 -59.76 18.37
CA LEU A 150 7.41 -60.57 19.59
C LEU A 150 5.96 -60.48 20.06
N ALA A 151 5.13 -61.34 19.47
CA ALA A 151 3.87 -61.85 19.98
C ALA A 151 3.50 -63.08 19.15
#